data_AF-A0A957S2Y7-F1
#
_entry.id   AF-A0A957S2Y7-F1
#
_cell.length_a   1.000
_cell.length_b   1.000
_cell.length_c   1.000
_cell.angle_alpha   90.00
_cell.angle_beta   90.00
_cell.angle_gamma   90.00
#
_symmetry.space_group_name_H-M   'P 1'
#
loop_
_entity.id
_entity.type
_entity.pdbx_description
1 polymer ?
#
loop_
_entity_poly.entity_id
_entity_poly.type
_entity_poly.pdbx_seq_one_letter_code
_entity_poly.pdbx_strand_id
1 'polypeptide(L)'
;MTSAKIEKRRVNVNLIEQTPGNHALGQWVLASPMLLFLAWLWIDVFNYYSPLPRLLDYALGLIVFVAVIVLPFGLLAHRIVTSLPKLFHHAGWDAQPLAPIAPEEQYLVKYVYQDTVRAATTWERRWLRA
;
A
#
# COMPACT_ATOMS: atom_id res chain seq x y z
N MET A 1 -9.32 -36.26 -31.56
CA MET A 1 -9.73 -34.90 -31.18
C MET A 1 -8.49 -34.11 -30.79
N THR A 2 -7.96 -33.33 -31.72
CA THR A 2 -6.81 -32.44 -31.50
C THR A 2 -7.28 -31.28 -30.61
N SER A 3 -6.76 -31.21 -29.39
CA SER A 3 -7.00 -30.10 -28.47
C SER A 3 -6.49 -28.82 -29.13
N ALA A 4 -7.41 -28.02 -29.70
CA ALA A 4 -7.08 -26.71 -30.22
C ALA A 4 -6.57 -25.87 -29.05
N LYS A 5 -5.29 -25.52 -29.09
CA LYS A 5 -4.63 -24.71 -28.07
C LYS A 5 -5.33 -23.34 -28.07
N ILE A 6 -6.18 -23.09 -27.07
CA ILE A 6 -6.88 -21.80 -26.93
C ILE A 6 -5.79 -20.74 -26.71
N GLU A 7 -5.46 -20.03 -27.78
CA GLU A 7 -4.44 -19.00 -27.74
C GLU A 7 -5.07 -17.73 -27.15
N LYS A 8 -4.84 -17.52 -25.85
CA LYS A 8 -5.33 -16.30 -25.18
C LYS A 8 -4.70 -15.08 -25.86
N ARG A 9 -5.56 -14.17 -26.33
CA ARG A 9 -5.16 -12.87 -26.89
C ARG A 9 -4.25 -12.16 -25.89
N ARG A 10 -3.05 -11.81 -26.33
CA ARG A 10 -2.08 -11.05 -25.53
C ARG A 10 -2.38 -9.57 -25.68
N VAL A 11 -2.51 -8.86 -24.57
CA VAL A 11 -2.72 -7.41 -24.58
C VAL A 11 -1.63 -6.74 -23.78
N ASN A 12 -0.98 -5.76 -24.39
CA ASN A 12 0.03 -4.96 -23.71
C ASN A 12 -0.62 -3.99 -22.73
N VAL A 13 -0.04 -3.91 -21.55
CA VAL A 13 -0.56 -3.13 -20.43
C VAL A 13 0.56 -2.33 -19.81
N ASN A 14 0.24 -1.10 -19.45
CA ASN A 14 1.09 -0.29 -18.58
C ASN A 14 0.62 -0.43 -17.13
N LEU A 15 1.57 -0.68 -16.23
CA LEU A 15 1.30 -0.67 -14.80
C LEU A 15 1.43 0.75 -14.28
N ILE A 16 0.35 1.29 -13.76
CA ILE A 16 0.33 2.63 -13.16
C ILE A 16 0.29 2.45 -11.66
N GLU A 17 1.19 3.10 -10.93
CA GLU A 17 1.17 3.07 -9.47
C GLU A 17 -0.18 3.62 -8.97
N GLN A 18 -0.94 2.77 -8.30
CA GLN A 18 -2.15 3.23 -7.62
C GLN A 18 -1.74 4.09 -6.44
N THR A 19 -2.29 5.30 -6.44
CA THR A 19 -2.35 6.08 -5.21
C THR A 19 -3.41 5.42 -4.34
N PRO A 20 -3.16 5.15 -3.04
CA PRO A 20 -4.20 4.63 -2.17
C PRO A 20 -5.41 5.58 -2.21
N GLY A 21 -6.47 5.18 -2.90
CA GLY A 21 -7.75 5.90 -2.93
C GLY A 21 -8.54 5.64 -1.65
N ASN A 22 -9.84 5.96 -1.64
CA ASN A 22 -10.80 5.83 -0.52
C ASN A 22 -10.80 4.49 0.26
N HIS A 23 -10.06 3.46 -0.17
CA HIS A 23 -9.86 2.19 0.55
C HIS A 23 -8.69 2.21 1.57
N ALA A 24 -7.88 3.27 1.62
CA ALA A 24 -6.82 3.42 2.63
C ALA A 24 -7.37 3.38 4.06
N LEU A 25 -8.54 4.00 4.31
CA LEU A 25 -9.21 3.96 5.62
C LEU A 25 -9.56 2.54 6.05
N GLY A 26 -9.97 1.67 5.12
CA GLY A 26 -10.24 0.26 5.43
C GLY A 26 -8.98 -0.49 5.85
N GLN A 27 -7.84 -0.18 5.23
CA GLN A 27 -6.54 -0.74 5.60
C GLN A 27 -6.08 -0.24 6.98
N TRP A 28 -6.30 1.03 7.29
CA TRP A 28 -6.05 1.58 8.62
C TRP A 28 -6.93 0.93 9.70
N VAL A 29 -8.20 0.66 9.42
CA VAL A 29 -9.10 -0.05 10.34
C VAL A 29 -8.60 -1.49 10.57
N LEU A 30 -8.20 -2.20 9.52
CA LEU A 30 -7.62 -3.54 9.63
C LEU A 30 -6.30 -3.56 10.42
N ALA A 31 -5.46 -2.54 10.25
CA ALA A 31 -4.20 -2.38 10.98
C ALA A 31 -4.40 -1.89 12.43
N SER A 32 -5.55 -1.27 12.74
CA SER A 32 -5.78 -0.59 14.02
C SER A 32 -5.59 -1.45 15.26
N PRO A 33 -5.99 -2.74 15.33
CA PRO A 33 -5.80 -3.54 16.54
C PRO A 33 -4.31 -3.75 16.85
N MET A 34 -3.51 -4.02 15.82
CA MET A 34 -2.06 -4.18 15.95
C MET A 34 -1.38 -2.86 16.29
N LEU A 35 -1.79 -1.76 15.64
CA LEU A 35 -1.25 -0.43 15.92
C LEU A 35 -1.54 0.02 17.35
N LEU A 36 -2.76 -0.25 17.86
CA LEU A 36 -3.12 0.05 19.25
C LEU A 36 -2.31 -0.78 20.25
N PHE A 37 -2.09 -2.06 19.97
CA PHE A 37 -1.24 -2.91 20.81
C PHE A 37 0.21 -2.42 20.84
N LEU A 38 0.77 -2.06 19.68
CA LEU A 38 2.12 -1.51 19.58
C LEU A 38 2.22 -0.14 20.25
N ALA A 39 1.22 0.72 20.10
CA ALA A 39 1.17 2.02 20.76
C ALA A 39 1.13 1.86 22.28
N TRP A 40 0.34 0.92 22.79
CA TRP A 40 0.29 0.62 24.22
C TRP A 40 1.66 0.17 24.76
N LEU A 41 2.30 -0.80 24.09
CA LEU A 41 3.63 -1.28 24.49
C LEU A 41 4.69 -0.17 24.41
N TRP A 42 4.63 0.65 23.36
CA TRP A 42 5.52 1.80 23.21
C TRP A 42 5.34 2.81 24.33
N ILE A 43 4.09 3.17 24.67
CA ILE A 43 3.80 4.14 25.73
C ILE A 43 4.29 3.61 27.08
N ASP A 44 4.14 2.30 27.36
CA ASP A 44 4.63 1.69 28.59
C ASP A 44 6.16 1.82 28.71
N VAL A 45 6.88 1.50 27.62
CA VAL A 45 8.34 1.68 27.53
C VAL A 45 8.73 3.15 27.66
N PHE A 46 8.05 4.05 26.95
CA PHE A 46 8.33 5.48 26.97
C PHE A 46 8.14 6.06 28.39
N ASN A 47 7.06 5.67 29.07
CA ASN A 47 6.76 6.11 30.42
C ASN A 47 7.76 5.60 31.44
N TYR A 48 8.28 4.39 31.27
CA TYR A 48 9.31 3.83 32.14
C TYR A 48 10.59 4.68 32.14
N TYR A 49 10.98 5.24 30.99
CA TYR A 49 12.22 6.02 30.86
C TYR A 49 12.03 7.54 31.01
N SER A 50 10.79 8.03 30.98
CA SER A 50 10.53 9.46 30.98
C SER A 50 10.37 10.02 32.40
N PRO A 51 11.05 11.14 32.74
CA PRO A 51 10.86 11.82 34.01
C PRO A 51 9.63 12.75 34.02
N LEU A 52 8.83 12.78 32.96
CA LEU A 52 7.74 13.74 32.78
C LEU A 52 6.45 13.34 33.51
N PRO A 53 5.54 14.29 33.78
CA PRO A 53 4.21 13.98 34.29
C PRO A 53 3.42 13.10 33.31
N ARG A 54 2.75 12.07 33.82
CA ARG A 54 2.11 11.00 33.02
C ARG A 54 1.25 11.49 31.84
N LEU A 55 0.45 12.54 32.03
CA LEU A 55 -0.42 13.05 30.96
C LEU A 55 0.36 13.67 29.79
N LEU A 56 1.38 14.47 30.10
CA LEU A 56 2.25 15.05 29.09
C LEU A 56 3.06 13.96 28.39
N ASP A 57 3.42 12.95 29.15
CA ASP A 57 4.24 11.84 28.70
C ASP A 57 3.50 10.92 27.73
N TYR A 58 2.22 10.62 27.98
CA TYR A 58 1.38 9.90 27.03
C TYR A 58 1.19 10.66 25.71
N ALA A 59 0.99 11.98 25.78
CA ALA A 59 0.84 12.80 24.58
C ALA A 59 2.13 12.82 23.75
N LEU A 60 3.28 13.05 24.38
CA LEU A 60 4.58 13.05 23.71
C LEU A 60 4.95 11.66 23.20
N GLY A 61 4.75 10.62 24.01
CA GLY A 61 5.02 9.23 23.64
C GLY A 61 4.21 8.81 22.41
N LEU A 62 2.94 9.21 22.31
CA LEU A 62 2.11 8.95 21.14
C LEU A 62 2.58 9.73 19.90
N ILE A 63 2.97 11.00 20.04
CA ILE A 63 3.52 11.79 18.93
C ILE A 63 4.81 11.14 18.41
N VAL A 64 5.69 10.74 19.31
CA VAL A 64 6.95 10.05 18.97
C VAL A 64 6.66 8.69 18.32
N PHE A 65 5.69 7.93 18.83
CA PHE A 65 5.25 6.67 18.22
C PHE A 65 4.84 6.86 16.76
N VAL A 66 3.99 7.85 16.48
CA VAL A 66 3.54 8.12 15.12
C VAL A 66 4.72 8.52 14.23
N ALA A 67 5.60 9.39 14.73
CA ALA A 67 6.73 9.91 13.96
C ALA A 67 7.83 8.88 13.68
N VAL A 68 8.14 8.01 14.64
CA VAL A 68 9.29 7.09 14.61
C VAL A 68 8.91 5.66 14.21
N ILE A 69 7.66 5.27 14.43
CA ILE A 69 7.19 3.91 14.12
C ILE A 69 6.19 3.96 12.96
N VAL A 70 5.04 4.61 13.14
CA VAL A 70 3.94 4.51 12.17
C VAL A 70 4.35 5.04 10.78
N LEU A 71 4.80 6.30 10.71
CA LEU A 71 5.17 6.93 9.44
C LEU A 71 6.30 6.20 8.67
N PRO A 72 7.46 5.88 9.27
CA PRO A 72 8.53 5.24 8.53
C PRO A 72 8.18 3.82 8.12
N PHE A 73 7.49 3.04 8.97
CA PHE A 73 7.09 1.69 8.60
C PHE A 73 6.02 1.66 7.51
N GLY A 74 5.05 2.58 7.55
CA GLY A 74 4.07 2.74 6.47
C GLY A 74 4.74 3.08 5.13
N LEU A 75 5.62 4.08 5.13
CA LEU A 75 6.40 4.45 3.95
C LEU A 75 7.29 3.31 3.42
N LEU A 76 7.90 2.53 4.32
CA LEU A 76 8.70 1.36 3.95
C LEU A 76 7.83 0.25 3.36
N ALA A 77 6.68 -0.03 3.95
CA ALA A 77 5.73 -1.01 3.43
C ALA A 77 5.28 -0.62 2.02
N HIS A 78 4.89 0.64 1.80
CA HIS A 78 4.55 1.14 0.47
C HIS A 78 5.71 1.02 -0.52
N ARG A 79 6.93 1.36 -0.10
CA ARG A 79 8.13 1.19 -0.93
C ARG A 79 8.41 -0.26 -1.30
N ILE A 80 8.22 -1.20 -0.38
CA ILE A 80 8.42 -2.63 -0.64
C ILE A 80 7.39 -3.12 -1.66
N VAL A 81 6.12 -2.80 -1.42
CA VAL A 81 5.01 -3.19 -2.30
C VAL A 81 5.19 -2.61 -3.72
N THR A 82 5.56 -1.34 -3.82
CA THR A 82 5.81 -0.70 -5.12
C THR A 82 7.15 -1.08 -5.76
N SER A 83 8.11 -1.65 -5.02
CA SER A 83 9.36 -2.16 -5.61
C SER A 83 9.19 -3.49 -6.34
N LEU A 84 8.11 -4.22 -6.03
CA LEU A 84 7.85 -5.57 -6.53
C LEU A 84 6.51 -5.63 -7.30
N PRO A 85 6.38 -4.89 -8.43
CA PRO A 85 5.14 -4.83 -9.20
C PRO A 85 4.66 -6.21 -9.65
N LYS A 86 5.58 -7.16 -9.83
CA LYS A 86 5.27 -8.53 -10.26
C LYS A 86 4.55 -9.41 -9.20
N LEU A 87 4.73 -9.07 -7.93
CA LEU A 87 4.12 -9.82 -6.82
C LEU A 87 2.87 -9.09 -6.33
N PHE A 88 2.85 -7.76 -6.44
CA PHE A 88 1.81 -6.90 -5.91
C PHE A 88 1.00 -6.21 -7.01
N HIS A 89 0.69 -6.92 -8.10
CA HIS A 89 -0.11 -6.37 -9.20
C HIS A 89 -1.48 -5.85 -8.78
N HIS A 90 -2.06 -6.39 -7.70
CA HIS A 90 -3.34 -5.95 -7.13
C HIS A 90 -3.18 -5.04 -5.90
N ALA A 91 -1.94 -4.78 -5.47
CA ALA A 91 -1.63 -3.99 -4.28
C ALA A 91 -0.66 -2.88 -4.70
N GLY A 92 -1.19 -1.69 -4.99
CA GLY A 92 -0.40 -0.52 -5.34
C GLY A 92 -0.10 -0.34 -6.84
N TRP A 93 -0.63 -1.20 -7.71
CA TRP A 93 -0.52 -1.07 -9.16
C TRP A 93 -1.87 -1.30 -9.84
N ASP A 94 -2.14 -0.53 -10.89
CA ASP A 94 -3.30 -0.68 -11.77
C ASP A 94 -2.83 -1.09 -13.16
N ALA A 95 -3.56 -2.02 -13.77
CA ALA A 95 -3.28 -2.53 -15.11
C ALA A 95 -4.10 -1.73 -16.12
N GLN A 96 -3.47 -0.77 -16.81
CA GLN A 96 -4.15 -0.01 -17.87
C GLN A 96 -3.82 -0.61 -19.26
N PRO A 97 -4.78 -1.26 -19.92
CA PRO A 97 -4.56 -1.85 -21.24
C PRO A 97 -4.40 -0.78 -22.31
N LEU A 98 -3.41 -0.96 -23.19
CA LEU A 98 -3.11 -0.04 -24.30
C LEU A 98 -4.07 -0.19 -25.47
N ALA A 99 -4.69 -1.38 -25.60
CA ALA A 99 -5.75 -1.63 -26.56
C ALA A 99 -7.11 -1.55 -25.84
N PRO A 100 -8.17 -1.05 -26.51
CA PRO A 100 -9.51 -1.13 -25.96
C PRO A 100 -9.91 -2.60 -25.78
N ILE A 101 -10.37 -2.93 -24.56
CA ILE A 101 -10.88 -4.26 -24.18
C ILE A 101 -12.29 -4.04 -23.66
N ALA A 102 -13.26 -4.79 -24.20
CA ALA A 102 -14.62 -4.78 -23.66
C ALA A 102 -14.60 -5.35 -22.22
N PRO A 103 -15.45 -4.86 -21.29
CA PRO A 103 -15.44 -5.32 -19.90
C PRO A 103 -15.55 -6.85 -19.75
N GLU A 104 -16.34 -7.48 -20.62
CA GLU A 104 -16.52 -8.93 -20.70
C GLU A 104 -15.28 -9.72 -21.16
N GLU A 105 -14.37 -9.08 -21.88
CA GLU A 105 -13.14 -9.72 -22.39
C GLU A 105 -11.97 -9.62 -21.41
N GLN A 106 -12.06 -8.78 -20.37
CA GLN A 106 -10.94 -8.48 -19.46
C GLN A 106 -10.34 -9.70 -18.75
N TYR A 107 -11.12 -10.77 -18.56
CA TYR A 107 -10.66 -12.01 -17.91
C TYR A 107 -10.21 -13.09 -18.91
N LEU A 108 -10.41 -12.87 -20.22
CA LEU A 108 -10.07 -13.82 -21.28
C LEU A 108 -8.70 -13.54 -21.89
N VAL A 109 -8.21 -12.31 -21.76
CA VAL A 109 -6.90 -11.86 -22.26
C VAL A 109 -5.76 -12.18 -21.31
N LYS A 110 -4.57 -12.41 -21.88
CA LYS A 110 -3.32 -12.47 -21.13
C LYS A 110 -2.66 -11.10 -21.17
N TYR A 111 -2.57 -10.44 -20.03
CA TYR A 111 -1.86 -9.18 -19.90
C TYR A 111 -0.34 -9.38 -20.00
N VAL A 112 0.30 -8.56 -20.83
CA VAL A 112 1.75 -8.51 -21.00
C VAL A 112 2.22 -7.13 -20.54
N TYR A 113 2.94 -7.09 -19.43
CA TYR A 113 3.43 -5.85 -18.84
C TYR A 113 4.55 -5.27 -19.71
N GLN A 114 4.35 -4.05 -20.21
CA GLN A 114 5.29 -3.39 -21.11
C GLN A 114 6.08 -2.30 -20.37
N ASP A 115 5.39 -1.37 -19.71
CA ASP A 115 6.00 -0.28 -18.93
C ASP A 115 5.39 -0.09 -17.53
N THR A 116 6.16 0.54 -16.65
CA THR A 116 5.74 0.94 -15.30
C THR A 116 5.82 2.45 -15.12
N VAL A 117 4.70 3.08 -14.75
CA VAL A 117 4.59 4.53 -14.53
C VAL A 117 4.31 4.80 -13.06
N ARG A 118 5.21 5.53 -12.38
CA ARG A 118 5.01 5.94 -11.00
C ARG A 118 4.12 7.17 -10.88
N ALA A 119 3.32 7.23 -9.82
CA ALA A 119 2.46 8.36 -9.55
C ALA A 119 3.28 9.50 -8.92
N ALA A 120 2.95 10.75 -9.24
CA ALA A 120 3.58 11.92 -8.64
C ALA A 120 3.49 11.90 -7.11
N THR A 121 4.59 12.24 -6.44
CA THR A 121 4.69 12.31 -4.98
C THR A 121 4.24 13.67 -4.44
N THR A 122 2.97 13.78 -4.07
CA THR A 122 2.43 14.94 -3.31
C THR A 122 2.44 14.66 -1.81
N TRP A 123 2.25 15.69 -0.98
CA TRP A 123 2.21 15.55 0.48
C TRP A 123 1.02 14.70 0.95
N GLU A 124 -0.17 14.97 0.41
CA GLU A 124 -1.38 14.19 0.65
C GLU A 124 -1.18 12.70 0.33
N ARG A 125 -0.52 12.41 -0.81
CA ARG A 125 -0.21 11.03 -1.20
C ARG A 125 0.82 10.38 -0.29
N ARG A 126 1.76 11.13 0.27
CA ARG A 126 2.71 10.60 1.26
C ARG A 126 2.00 10.17 2.54
N TRP A 127 1.00 10.91 2.98
CA TRP A 127 0.16 10.53 4.11
C TRP A 127 -0.68 9.29 3.84
N LEU A 128 -1.27 9.19 2.64
CA LEU A 128 -2.07 8.02 2.26
C LEU A 128 -1.23 6.73 2.08
N ARG A 129 0.09 6.87 1.91
CA ARG A 129 1.06 5.78 1.77
C ARG A 129 1.71 5.37 3.10
N ALA A 130 1.60 6.21 4.12
CA ALA A 130 2.01 5.88 5.49
C ALA A 130 0.87 5.12 6.18
#